data_AF-A0A3N1H4P0-F1
#
_entry.id   AF-A0A3N1H4P0-F1
#
_cell.length_a   1.000
_cell.length_b   1.000
_cell.length_c   1.000
_cell.angle_alpha   90.00
_cell.angle_beta   90.00
_cell.angle_gamma   90.00
#
_symmetry.space_group_name_H-M   'P 1'
#
loop_
_entity.id
_entity.type
_entity.pdbx_description
1 polymer ?
#
loop_
_entity_poly.entity_id
_entity_poly.type
_entity_poly.pdbx_seq_one_letter_code
_entity_poly.pdbx_strand_id
1 'polypeptide(L)'
;MVPHGPDQRERLRCPDCTATADTTGTGPAALTHDHTCPASAVDRAQRADDLRWLRANPGRTRTRPPSTAEKDALRMSTGAPRAVLRDVRVHVRAVGDARMLKFAYREGTIAYSADLPGGVA
;
A
#
# COMPACT_ATOMS: atom_id res chain seq x y z
N MET A 1 16.00 9.89 -33.02
CA MET A 1 15.94 10.06 -31.55
C MET A 1 14.56 9.62 -31.10
N VAL A 2 14.47 8.46 -30.44
CA VAL A 2 13.20 8.01 -29.85
C VAL A 2 13.00 8.83 -28.58
N PRO A 3 11.89 9.57 -28.40
CA PRO A 3 11.64 10.25 -27.14
C PRO A 3 11.46 9.18 -26.07
N HIS A 4 12.47 9.02 -25.21
CA HIS A 4 12.28 8.31 -23.96
C HIS A 4 11.25 9.12 -23.18
N GLY A 5 10.03 8.57 -23.07
CA GLY A 5 9.03 9.10 -22.14
C GLY A 5 9.65 9.24 -20.74
N PRO A 6 9.09 10.11 -19.88
CA PRO A 6 9.67 10.44 -18.58
C PRO A 6 10.09 9.15 -17.86
N ASP A 7 11.35 9.12 -17.41
CA ASP A 7 12.00 7.94 -16.86
C ASP A 7 11.07 7.32 -15.82
N GLN A 8 10.70 6.05 -16.03
CA GLN A 8 9.81 5.34 -15.12
C GLN A 8 10.41 5.33 -13.71
N ARG A 9 11.73 5.45 -13.56
CA ARG A 9 12.42 5.55 -12.26
C ARG A 9 12.13 6.85 -11.50
N GLU A 10 11.85 7.96 -12.18
CA GLU A 10 11.39 9.20 -11.54
C GLU A 10 9.94 9.10 -11.06
N ARG A 11 9.12 8.27 -11.72
CA ARG A 11 7.72 8.03 -11.34
C ARG A 11 7.54 7.13 -10.12
N LEU A 12 8.60 6.45 -9.68
CA LEU A 12 8.63 5.48 -8.58
C LEU A 12 9.27 6.05 -7.31
N ARG A 13 9.16 7.37 -7.10
CA ARG A 13 9.69 8.06 -5.92
C ARG A 13 8.59 8.75 -5.11
N CYS A 14 8.68 8.65 -3.80
CA CYS A 14 7.91 9.53 -2.92
C CYS A 14 8.39 10.98 -3.10
N PRO A 15 7.50 11.96 -3.37
CA PRO A 15 7.90 13.35 -3.56
C PRO A 15 8.43 14.00 -2.27
N ASP A 16 8.03 13.50 -1.10
CA ASP A 16 8.36 14.12 0.19
C ASP A 16 9.65 13.58 0.81
N CYS A 17 9.97 12.30 0.62
CA CYS A 17 11.16 11.69 1.20
C CYS A 17 12.09 11.02 0.19
N THR A 18 11.79 11.11 -1.11
CA THR A 18 12.55 10.49 -2.20
C THR A 18 12.70 8.97 -2.11
N ALA A 19 11.94 8.31 -1.21
CA ALA A 19 11.92 6.86 -1.07
C ALA A 19 11.68 6.20 -2.43
N THR A 20 12.46 5.16 -2.71
CA THR A 20 12.33 4.35 -3.92
C THR A 20 11.56 3.09 -3.61
N ALA A 21 10.79 2.62 -4.59
CA ALA A 21 10.00 1.40 -4.43
C ALA A 21 10.92 0.20 -4.26
N ASP A 22 10.73 -0.55 -3.17
CA ASP A 22 11.37 -1.85 -3.04
C ASP A 22 10.51 -2.89 -3.78
N THR A 23 11.09 -3.49 -4.81
CA THR A 23 10.42 -4.47 -5.67
C THR A 23 10.70 -5.92 -5.27
N THR A 24 11.49 -6.17 -4.23
CA THR A 24 11.92 -7.54 -3.87
C THR A 24 10.90 -8.32 -3.04
N GLY A 25 9.73 -7.77 -2.73
CA GLY A 25 8.69 -8.45 -1.95
C GLY A 25 7.57 -9.10 -2.77
N THR A 26 7.01 -10.21 -2.30
CA THR A 26 5.74 -10.79 -2.78
C THR A 26 4.56 -9.94 -2.30
N GLY A 27 4.38 -8.78 -2.93
CA GLY A 27 3.31 -7.82 -2.64
C GLY A 27 3.41 -6.60 -3.54
N PRO A 28 2.44 -5.67 -3.51
CA PRO A 28 2.60 -4.38 -4.17
C PRO A 28 3.86 -3.71 -3.62
N ALA A 29 4.73 -3.24 -4.52
CA ALA A 29 6.00 -2.61 -4.18
C ALA A 29 5.80 -1.60 -3.05
N ALA A 30 6.33 -1.91 -1.86
CA ALA A 30 6.22 -1.04 -0.72
C ALA A 30 7.27 0.05 -0.87
N LEU A 31 6.86 1.32 -0.80
CA LEU A 31 7.81 2.41 -0.59
C LEU A 31 8.25 2.34 0.86
N THR A 32 9.53 2.05 1.09
CA THR A 32 10.13 2.20 2.42
C THR A 32 10.38 3.69 2.65
N HIS A 33 9.36 4.36 3.18
CA HIS A 33 9.44 5.78 3.50
C HIS A 33 10.29 6.04 4.74
N ASP A 34 11.06 7.13 4.73
CA ASP A 34 11.73 7.63 5.92
C ASP A 34 10.72 7.89 7.06
N HIS A 35 11.14 7.70 8.32
CA HIS A 35 10.27 7.88 9.48
C HIS A 35 9.73 9.31 9.65
N THR A 36 10.42 10.30 9.09
CA THR A 36 10.01 11.71 9.08
C THR A 36 9.07 12.06 7.92
N CYS A 37 8.85 11.13 6.97
CA CYS A 37 7.96 11.36 5.84
C CYS A 37 6.51 11.50 6.31
N PRO A 38 5.78 12.55 5.88
CA PRO A 38 4.36 12.71 6.19
C PRO A 38 3.50 11.51 5.76
N ALA A 39 3.80 10.89 4.61
CA ALA A 39 3.13 9.66 4.16
C ALA A 39 3.32 8.52 5.18
N SER A 40 4.56 8.26 5.60
CA SER A 40 4.92 7.27 6.63
C SER A 40 4.18 7.50 7.95
N ALA A 41 4.01 8.76 8.38
CA ALA A 41 3.25 9.08 9.59
C ALA A 41 1.77 8.71 9.46
N VAL A 42 1.13 9.03 8.32
CA VAL A 42 -0.26 8.67 8.02
C VAL A 42 -0.43 7.15 7.95
N ASP A 43 0.49 6.44 7.31
CA ASP A 43 0.42 4.97 7.20
C ASP A 43 0.60 4.28 8.55
N ARG A 44 1.51 4.77 9.40
CA ARG A 44 1.67 4.27 10.77
C ARG A 44 0.40 4.48 11.59
N ALA A 45 -0.21 5.66 11.51
CA ALA A 45 -1.47 5.95 12.19
C ALA A 45 -2.61 5.04 11.69
N GLN A 46 -2.72 4.86 10.37
CA GLN A 46 -3.69 3.98 9.74
C GLN A 46 -3.49 2.52 10.17
N ARG A 47 -2.23 2.04 10.19
CA ARG A 47 -1.87 0.70 10.66
C ARG A 47 -2.24 0.47 12.12
N ALA A 48 -1.92 1.43 12.99
CA ALA A 48 -2.28 1.34 14.40
C ALA A 48 -3.80 1.29 14.59
N ASP A 49 -4.54 2.08 13.83
CA ASP A 49 -6.00 2.09 13.86
C ASP A 49 -6.61 0.79 13.33
N ASP A 50 -6.08 0.22 12.24
CA ASP A 50 -6.50 -1.09 11.72
C ASP A 50 -6.29 -2.19 12.76
N LEU A 51 -5.12 -2.26 13.38
CA LEU A 51 -4.81 -3.27 14.40
C LEU A 51 -5.69 -3.11 15.63
N ARG A 52 -5.93 -1.88 16.09
CA ARG A 52 -6.87 -1.59 17.18
C ARG A 52 -8.28 -2.07 16.84
N TRP A 53 -8.76 -1.77 15.64
CA TRP A 53 -10.09 -2.19 15.19
C TRP A 53 -10.19 -3.72 15.10
N LEU A 54 -9.20 -4.39 14.52
CA LEU A 54 -9.16 -5.85 14.38
C LEU A 54 -9.14 -6.55 15.74
N ARG A 55 -8.39 -6.03 16.72
CA ARG A 55 -8.40 -6.55 18.10
C ARG A 55 -9.77 -6.43 18.75
N ALA A 56 -10.48 -5.33 18.50
CA ALA A 56 -11.84 -5.12 18.99
C ALA A 56 -12.91 -5.92 18.22
N ASN A 57 -12.59 -6.43 17.02
CA ASN A 57 -13.53 -7.10 16.12
C ASN A 57 -12.94 -8.42 15.58
N PRO A 58 -12.70 -9.42 16.44
CA PRO A 58 -12.06 -10.67 16.04
C PRO A 58 -12.87 -11.38 14.94
N GLY A 59 -12.17 -11.90 13.92
CA GLY A 59 -12.77 -12.60 12.78
C GLY A 59 -13.47 -11.72 11.75
N ARG A 60 -13.59 -10.40 11.99
CA ARG A 60 -14.21 -9.48 11.03
C ARG A 60 -13.19 -8.89 10.06
N THR A 61 -13.71 -8.42 8.93
CA THR A 61 -12.94 -7.67 7.93
C THR A 61 -13.34 -6.20 8.00
N ARG A 62 -12.34 -5.31 8.05
CA ARG A 62 -12.53 -3.87 7.97
C ARG A 62 -12.42 -3.42 6.51
N THR A 63 -13.33 -2.57 6.05
CA THR A 63 -13.21 -1.94 4.72
C THR A 63 -12.94 -0.46 4.88
N ARG A 64 -11.92 0.07 4.19
CA ARG A 64 -11.55 1.49 4.22
C ARG A 64 -10.96 1.96 2.88
N PRO A 65 -10.86 3.28 2.63
CA PRO A 65 -10.02 3.77 1.53
C PRO A 65 -8.53 3.41 1.75
N PRO A 66 -7.75 3.30 0.67
CA PRO A 66 -6.31 3.14 0.77
C PRO A 66 -5.65 4.42 1.30
N SER A 67 -4.59 4.24 2.08
CA SER A 67 -3.73 5.32 2.55
C SER A 67 -2.90 5.92 1.41
N THR A 68 -2.12 6.96 1.70
CA THR A 68 -1.26 7.59 0.69
C THR A 68 -0.21 6.63 0.16
N ALA A 69 0.58 5.96 1.02
CA ALA A 69 1.57 5.02 0.52
C ALA A 69 0.95 3.76 -0.09
N GLU A 70 -0.22 3.31 0.38
CA GLU A 70 -0.93 2.19 -0.28
C GLU A 70 -1.39 2.56 -1.70
N LYS A 71 -1.84 3.80 -1.92
CA LYS A 71 -2.16 4.30 -3.26
C LYS A 71 -0.91 4.39 -4.13
N ASP A 72 0.20 4.85 -3.57
CA ASP A 72 1.47 4.91 -4.30
C ASP A 72 1.97 3.49 -4.63
N ALA A 73 1.97 2.55 -3.66
CA ALA A 73 2.27 1.13 -3.84
C ALA A 73 1.43 0.49 -4.95
N LEU A 74 0.12 0.73 -4.96
CA LEU A 74 -0.78 0.27 -6.02
C LEU A 74 -0.45 0.88 -7.37
N ARG A 75 -0.23 2.20 -7.42
CA ARG A 75 0.13 2.90 -8.65
C ARG A 75 1.40 2.32 -9.26
N MET A 76 2.40 2.02 -8.44
CA MET A 76 3.69 1.51 -8.90
C MET A 76 3.60 0.04 -9.32
N SER A 77 2.91 -0.79 -8.56
CA SER A 77 2.80 -2.23 -8.82
C SER A 77 1.88 -2.57 -9.99
N THR A 78 0.80 -1.82 -10.18
CA THR A 78 -0.22 -2.14 -11.20
C THR A 78 -0.28 -1.13 -12.34
N GLY A 79 0.43 -0.01 -12.25
CA GLY A 79 0.30 1.10 -13.20
C GLY A 79 -1.08 1.79 -13.15
N ALA A 80 -1.89 1.55 -12.11
CA ALA A 80 -3.26 2.01 -12.05
C ALA A 80 -3.38 3.54 -12.17
N PRO A 81 -4.30 4.06 -13.03
CA PRO A 81 -4.58 5.48 -13.13
C PRO A 81 -5.08 6.06 -11.80
N ARG A 82 -4.78 7.35 -11.55
CA ARG A 82 -5.25 8.07 -10.35
C ARG A 82 -6.77 8.02 -10.15
N ALA A 83 -7.54 7.99 -11.23
CA ALA A 83 -9.00 7.85 -11.17
C ALA A 83 -9.42 6.51 -10.56
N VAL A 84 -8.76 5.41 -10.97
CA VAL A 84 -9.02 4.07 -10.43
C VAL A 84 -8.71 4.02 -8.93
N LEU A 85 -7.59 4.61 -8.50
CA LEU A 85 -7.15 4.62 -7.10
C LEU A 85 -8.12 5.33 -6.13
N ARG A 86 -9.03 6.19 -6.62
CA ARG A 86 -10.06 6.85 -5.79
C ARG A 86 -11.16 5.89 -5.37
N ASP A 87 -11.47 4.93 -6.23
CA ASP A 87 -12.55 3.97 -6.03
C ASP A 87 -12.05 2.67 -5.39
N VAL A 88 -10.73 2.50 -5.28
CA VAL A 88 -10.14 1.36 -4.58
C VAL A 88 -10.59 1.34 -3.11
N ARG A 89 -10.85 0.13 -2.63
CA ARG A 89 -11.09 -0.16 -1.22
C ARG A 89 -10.09 -1.19 -0.74
N VAL A 90 -9.68 -1.02 0.51
CA VAL A 90 -8.80 -1.96 1.21
C VAL A 90 -9.65 -2.73 2.20
N HIS A 91 -9.67 -4.04 2.02
CA HIS A 91 -10.24 -4.98 2.97
C HIS A 91 -9.11 -5.51 3.85
N VAL A 92 -9.18 -5.16 5.13
CA VAL A 92 -8.16 -5.49 6.13
C VAL A 92 -8.70 -6.60 7.02
N ARG A 93 -7.96 -7.71 7.12
CA ARG A 93 -8.28 -8.82 8.02
C ARG A 93 -7.07 -9.22 8.85
N ALA A 94 -7.30 -9.74 10.04
CA ALA A 94 -6.25 -10.31 10.87
C ALA A 94 -5.79 -11.67 10.29
N VAL A 95 -4.48 -11.94 10.38
CA VAL A 95 -3.87 -13.22 10.06
C VAL A 95 -2.76 -13.48 11.09
N GLY A 96 -3.05 -14.30 12.09
CA GLY A 96 -2.19 -14.40 13.28
C GLY A 96 -2.02 -13.01 13.92
N ASP A 97 -0.77 -12.61 14.19
CA ASP A 97 -0.43 -11.27 14.72
C ASP A 97 -0.25 -10.20 13.62
N ALA A 98 -0.42 -10.58 12.36
CA ALA A 98 -0.29 -9.71 11.19
C ALA A 98 -1.65 -9.23 10.67
N ARG A 99 -1.60 -8.27 9.73
CA ARG A 99 -2.77 -7.89 8.91
C ARG A 99 -2.54 -8.26 7.46
N MET A 100 -3.57 -8.79 6.82
CA MET A 100 -3.66 -8.95 5.38
C MET A 100 -4.52 -7.83 4.80
N LEU A 101 -4.04 -7.23 3.72
CA LEU A 101 -4.66 -6.16 2.95
C LEU A 101 -5.06 -6.72 1.59
N LYS A 102 -6.36 -6.69 1.28
CA LYS A 102 -6.88 -6.98 -0.05
C LYS A 102 -7.33 -5.68 -0.69
N PHE A 103 -6.72 -5.31 -1.81
CA PHE A 103 -7.10 -4.14 -2.59
C PHE A 103 -8.13 -4.54 -3.63
N ALA A 104 -9.32 -3.97 -3.54
CA ALA A 104 -10.42 -4.23 -4.45
C ALA A 104 -10.79 -2.97 -5.23
N TYR A 105 -11.10 -3.15 -6.50
CA TYR A 105 -11.68 -2.12 -7.38
C TYR A 105 -12.95 -2.69 -8.00
N ARG A 106 -14.08 -2.01 -7.78
CA ARG A 106 -15.42 -2.54 -8.10
C ARG A 106 -15.60 -3.93 -7.46
N GLU A 107 -15.92 -4.95 -8.25
CA GLU A 107 -16.11 -6.33 -7.78
C GLU A 107 -14.81 -7.17 -7.85
N GLY A 108 -13.73 -6.60 -8.42
CA GLY A 108 -12.48 -7.31 -8.68
C GLY A 108 -11.43 -7.08 -7.60
N THR A 109 -10.60 -8.10 -7.36
CA THR A 109 -9.39 -7.94 -6.55
C THR A 109 -8.22 -7.58 -7.47
N ILE A 110 -7.48 -6.52 -7.13
CA ILE A 110 -6.38 -6.03 -7.96
C ILE A 110 -5.00 -6.28 -7.35
N ALA A 111 -4.91 -6.39 -6.02
CA ALA A 111 -3.66 -6.72 -5.33
C ALA A 111 -3.92 -7.28 -3.93
N TYR A 112 -2.94 -7.99 -3.40
CA TYR A 112 -2.87 -8.43 -2.02
C TYR A 112 -1.54 -7.99 -1.41
N SER A 113 -1.57 -7.59 -0.13
CA SER A 113 -0.39 -7.33 0.68
C SER A 113 -0.59 -7.93 2.07
N ALA A 114 0.49 -8.25 2.77
CA ALA A 114 0.43 -8.68 4.15
C ALA A 114 1.59 -8.05 4.94
N ASP A 115 1.27 -7.54 6.12
CA ASP A 115 2.26 -7.04 7.07
C ASP A 115 2.81 -8.23 7.88
N LEU A 116 3.50 -9.16 7.23
CA LEU A 116 4.12 -10.28 7.93
C LEU A 116 5.30 -9.77 8.77
N PRO A 117 5.41 -10.14 10.06
CA PRO A 117 6.61 -9.87 10.84
C PRO A 117 7.78 -10.64 10.23
N GLY A 118 8.80 -9.91 9.74
CA GLY A 118 9.99 -10.46 9.11
C GLY A 118 9.86 -10.55 7.59
N GLY A 119 9.93 -9.40 6.92
CA GLY A 119 9.85 -9.26 5.46
C GLY A 119 10.42 -10.46 4.73
N VAL A 120 9.59 -11.06 3.87
CA VAL A 120 9.97 -12.28 3.15
C VAL A 120 11.16 -11.94 2.26
N ALA A 121 12.29 -12.57 2.57
CA ALA A 121 13.53 -12.54 1.80
C ALA A 121 13.35 -13.21 0.42
#